data_AF-A0A2D6P5N5-F1
#
_entry.id   AF-A0A2D6P5N5-F1
#
_cell.length_a   1.000
_cell.length_b   1.000
_cell.length_c   1.000
_cell.angle_alpha   90.00
_cell.angle_beta   90.00
_cell.angle_gamma   90.00
#
_symmetry.space_group_name_H-M   'P 1'
#
loop_
_entity.id
_entity.type
_entity.pdbx_description
1 polymer ?
#
loop_
_entity_poly.entity_id
_entity_poly.type
_entity_poly.pdbx_seq_one_letter_code
_entity_poly.pdbx_strand_id
1 'polypeptide(L)'
;MRKEVFQKNKNKFYNILILSNFAILILFSYMTSVFHNVSKGTSYELLTFLIAAPVLLSIILFIAIFVFGREQVIKELEELLTGSKN
;
A
#
# COMPACT_ATOMS: atom_id res chain seq x y z
N MET A 1 3.19 -9.47 25.76
CA MET A 1 3.90 -8.29 25.22
C MET A 1 3.57 -7.93 23.76
N ARG A 2 3.97 -8.67 22.71
CA ARG A 2 3.71 -8.26 21.29
C ARG A 2 2.23 -8.11 20.93
N LYS A 3 1.37 -9.06 21.34
CA LYS A 3 -0.09 -9.00 21.11
C LYS A 3 -0.79 -7.87 21.86
N GLU A 4 -0.45 -7.63 23.13
CA GLU A 4 -1.08 -6.58 23.94
C GLU A 4 -0.78 -5.18 23.40
N VAL A 5 0.46 -4.95 22.93
CA VAL A 5 0.86 -3.70 22.27
C VAL A 5 0.12 -3.54 20.94
N PHE A 6 -0.08 -4.62 20.18
CA PHE A 6 -0.87 -4.59 18.95
C PHE A 6 -2.35 -4.25 19.24
N GLN A 7 -2.99 -4.97 20.16
CA GLN A 7 -4.40 -4.74 20.50
C GLN A 7 -4.66 -3.31 20.99
N LYS A 8 -3.74 -2.74 21.78
CA LYS A 8 -3.80 -1.34 22.22
C LYS A 8 -3.67 -0.33 21.08
N ASN A 9 -2.95 -0.67 20.01
CA ASN A 9 -2.62 0.24 18.90
C ASN A 9 -3.21 -0.17 17.55
N LYS A 10 -4.08 -1.17 17.47
CA LYS A 10 -4.61 -1.75 16.22
C LYS A 10 -5.17 -0.70 15.24
N ASN A 11 -5.84 0.32 15.77
CA ASN A 11 -6.37 1.42 14.98
C ASN A 11 -5.27 2.31 14.39
N LYS A 12 -4.18 2.53 15.13
CA LYS A 12 -3.01 3.26 14.61
C LYS A 12 -2.34 2.47 13.51
N PHE A 13 -2.15 1.16 13.68
CA PHE A 13 -1.57 0.31 12.63
C PHE A 13 -2.42 0.30 11.35
N TYR A 14 -3.74 0.17 11.49
CA TYR A 14 -4.65 0.29 10.36
C TYR A 14 -4.54 1.66 9.67
N ASN A 15 -4.54 2.76 10.42
CA ASN A 15 -4.42 4.10 9.85
C ASN A 15 -3.06 4.31 9.17
N ILE A 16 -1.97 3.77 9.75
CA ILE A 16 -0.64 3.81 9.13
C ILE A 16 -0.64 3.05 7.81
N LEU A 17 -1.28 1.88 7.73
CA LEU A 17 -1.42 1.12 6.48
C LEU A 17 -2.16 1.92 5.41
N ILE A 18 -3.27 2.57 5.76
CA ILE A 18 -4.03 3.40 4.81
C ILE A 18 -3.20 4.60 4.35
N LEU A 19 -2.56 5.30 5.29
CA LEU A 19 -1.76 6.48 4.99
C LEU A 19 -0.53 6.13 4.14
N SER A 20 0.16 5.04 4.45
CA SER A 20 1.31 4.60 3.66
C SER A 20 0.88 4.19 2.26
N ASN A 21 -0.25 3.48 2.12
CA ASN A 21 -0.80 3.13 0.82
C ASN A 21 -1.15 4.37 0.00
N PHE A 22 -1.81 5.35 0.61
CA PHE A 22 -2.16 6.61 -0.06
C PHE A 22 -0.92 7.43 -0.45
N ALA A 23 0.11 7.46 0.40
CA ALA A 23 1.37 8.12 0.09
C ALA A 23 2.07 7.48 -1.12
N ILE A 24 2.11 6.14 -1.18
CA ILE A 24 2.64 5.39 -2.33
C ILE A 24 1.85 5.77 -3.60
N LEU A 25 0.52 5.77 -3.51
CA LEU A 25 -0.33 6.12 -4.65
C LEU A 25 0.00 7.50 -5.20
N ILE A 26 0.09 8.52 -4.35
CA ILE A 26 0.39 9.91 -4.78
C ILE A 26 1.80 10.02 -5.33
N LEU A 27 2.81 9.57 -4.57
CA LEU A 27 4.21 9.72 -4.93
C LEU A 27 4.52 9.02 -6.25
N PHE A 28 4.11 7.76 -6.39
CA PHE A 28 4.40 7.02 -7.61
C PHE A 28 3.52 7.45 -8.79
N SER A 29 2.31 7.94 -8.58
CA SER A 29 1.52 8.55 -9.67
C SER A 29 2.20 9.80 -10.20
N TYR A 30 2.71 10.66 -9.30
CA TYR A 30 3.47 11.84 -9.68
C TYR A 30 4.77 11.47 -10.42
N MET A 31 5.55 10.53 -9.87
CA MET A 31 6.78 10.06 -10.52
C MET A 31 6.52 9.45 -11.90
N THR A 32 5.46 8.65 -12.03
CA THR A 32 5.04 8.05 -13.31
C THR A 32 4.72 9.14 -14.33
N SER A 33 3.96 10.17 -13.93
CA SER A 33 3.60 11.29 -14.80
C SER A 33 4.83 12.07 -15.27
N VAL A 34 5.72 12.44 -14.34
CA VAL A 34 6.97 13.14 -14.66
C VAL A 34 7.84 12.30 -15.60
N PHE A 35 8.04 11.02 -15.27
CA PHE A 35 8.87 10.14 -16.07
C PHE A 35 8.29 9.90 -17.47
N HIS A 36 6.98 9.71 -17.58
CA HIS A 36 6.30 9.57 -18.87
C HIS A 36 6.54 10.80 -19.75
N ASN A 37 6.33 12.00 -19.21
CA ASN A 37 6.52 13.24 -19.95
C ASN A 37 7.98 13.44 -20.42
N VAL A 38 8.95 13.02 -19.60
CA VAL A 38 10.38 13.12 -19.94
C VAL A 38 10.81 12.05 -20.94
N SER A 39 10.25 10.84 -20.86
CA SER A 39 10.64 9.69 -21.69
C SER A 39 9.81 9.53 -22.96
N LYS A 40 8.76 10.35 -23.15
CA LYS A 40 7.85 10.29 -24.30
C LYS A 40 8.60 10.41 -25.62
N GLY A 41 8.37 9.45 -26.52
CA GLY A 41 9.04 9.40 -27.83
C GLY A 41 10.48 8.86 -27.78
N THR A 42 10.91 8.33 -26.63
CA THR A 42 12.20 7.64 -26.48
C THR A 42 11.99 6.15 -26.23
N SER A 43 13.04 5.34 -26.38
CA SER A 43 13.02 3.92 -26.03
C SER A 43 12.73 3.64 -24.55
N TYR A 44 12.85 4.64 -23.68
CA TYR A 44 12.61 4.53 -22.24
C TYR A 44 11.13 4.67 -21.87
N GLU A 45 10.25 5.00 -22.81
CA GLU A 45 8.81 5.16 -22.55
C GLU A 45 8.19 3.90 -21.92
N LEU A 46 8.66 2.71 -22.32
CA LEU A 46 8.22 1.44 -21.74
C LEU A 46 8.61 1.26 -20.25
N LEU A 47 9.67 1.93 -19.78
CA LEU A 47 10.04 1.89 -18.36
C LEU A 47 9.04 2.63 -17.46
N THR A 48 8.21 3.50 -18.05
CA THR A 48 7.08 4.14 -17.34
C THR A 48 6.17 3.10 -16.69
N PHE A 49 5.96 1.94 -17.34
CA PHE A 49 5.13 0.87 -16.78
C PHE A 49 5.73 0.25 -15.51
N LEU A 50 7.06 0.17 -15.44
CA LEU A 50 7.73 -0.34 -14.24
C LEU A 50 7.56 0.65 -13.06
N ILE A 51 7.64 1.95 -13.34
CA ILE A 51 7.43 3.01 -12.35
C ILE A 51 5.97 3.11 -11.93
N ALA A 52 5.03 2.76 -12.82
CA ALA A 52 3.60 2.69 -12.53
C ALA A 52 3.18 1.45 -11.72
N ALA A 53 3.99 0.39 -11.68
CA ALA A 53 3.62 -0.86 -11.00
C ALA A 53 3.25 -0.68 -9.51
N PRO A 54 3.97 0.15 -8.71
CA PRO A 54 3.57 0.45 -7.33
C PRO A 54 2.21 1.17 -7.22
N VAL A 55 1.81 1.98 -8.20
CA VAL A 55 0.48 2.61 -8.25
C VAL A 55 -0.60 1.53 -8.40
N LEU A 56 -0.40 0.58 -9.33
CA LEU A 56 -1.34 -0.51 -9.55
C LEU A 56 -1.47 -1.39 -8.29
N LEU A 57 -0.36 -1.75 -7.65
CA LEU A 57 -0.36 -2.49 -6.39
C LEU A 57 -1.10 -1.73 -5.28
N SER A 58 -0.90 -0.42 -5.20
CA SER A 58 -1.58 0.42 -4.22
C SER A 58 -3.09 0.47 -4.41
N ILE A 59 -3.55 0.54 -5.67
CA ILE A 59 -4.97 0.48 -6.03
C ILE A 59 -5.57 -0.89 -5.63
N ILE A 60 -4.90 -1.99 -5.98
CA ILE A 60 -5.34 -3.34 -5.61
C ILE A 60 -5.44 -3.46 -4.10
N LEU A 61 -4.45 -2.95 -3.36
CA LEU A 61 -4.47 -2.94 -1.89
C LEU A 61 -5.62 -2.10 -1.33
N PHE A 62 -5.94 -0.94 -1.93
CA PHE A 62 -7.09 -0.13 -1.53
C PHE A 62 -8.41 -0.89 -1.70
N ILE A 63 -8.58 -1.54 -2.85
CA ILE A 63 -9.76 -2.35 -3.15
C ILE A 63 -9.85 -3.51 -2.15
N ALA A 64 -8.75 -4.22 -1.90
CA ALA A 64 -8.71 -5.31 -0.94
C ALA A 64 -9.11 -4.84 0.47
N ILE A 65 -8.56 -3.72 0.95
CA ILE A 65 -8.91 -3.18 2.27
C ILE A 65 -10.40 -2.78 2.35
N PHE A 66 -10.93 -2.20 1.27
CA PHE A 66 -12.35 -1.84 1.20
C PHE A 66 -13.26 -3.07 1.19
N VAL A 67 -12.91 -4.11 0.43
CA VAL A 67 -13.69 -5.34 0.29
C VAL A 67 -13.67 -6.20 1.55
N PHE A 68 -12.49 -6.44 2.15
CA PHE A 68 -12.38 -7.24 3.38
C PHE A 68 -12.88 -6.50 4.62
N GLY A 69 -12.87 -5.16 4.57
CA GLY A 69 -13.27 -4.34 5.69
C GLY A 69 -12.24 -4.30 6.81
N ARG A 70 -12.41 -3.31 7.69
CA ARG A 70 -11.44 -2.96 8.72
C ARG A 70 -11.09 -4.10 9.68
N GLU A 71 -12.08 -4.86 10.14
CA GLU A 71 -11.87 -5.88 11.16
C GLU A 71 -11.00 -7.03 10.64
N GLN A 72 -11.24 -7.47 9.42
CA GLN A 72 -10.47 -8.54 8.80
C GLN A 72 -9.04 -8.09 8.47
N VAL A 73 -8.86 -6.86 7.99
CA VAL A 73 -7.52 -6.27 7.80
C VAL A 73 -6.75 -6.15 9.11
N ILE A 74 -7.42 -5.76 10.21
CA ILE A 74 -6.77 -5.71 11.53
C ILE A 74 -6.35 -7.11 11.99
N LYS A 75 -7.17 -8.14 11.73
CA LYS A 75 -6.82 -9.52 12.06
C LYS A 75 -5.60 -10.01 11.26
N GLU A 76 -5.54 -9.73 9.96
CA GLU A 76 -4.36 -10.05 9.15
C GLU A 76 -3.11 -9.28 9.60
N LEU A 77 -3.25 -8.00 9.96
CA LEU A 77 -2.15 -7.22 10.54
C LEU A 77 -1.69 -7.80 11.88
N GLU A 78 -2.61 -8.32 12.69
CA GLU A 78 -2.28 -9.01 13.94
C GLU A 78 -1.45 -10.26 13.67
N GLU A 79 -1.89 -11.10 12.75
CA GLU A 79 -1.19 -12.32 12.35
C GLU A 79 0.20 -12.01 11.80
N LEU A 80 0.32 -10.98 10.95
CA LEU A 80 1.58 -10.55 10.35
C LEU A 80 2.58 -9.99 11.36
N LEU A 81 2.13 -9.11 12.28
CA LEU A 81 3.02 -8.40 13.21
C LEU A 81 3.33 -9.19 14.48
N THR A 82 2.42 -10.09 14.89
CA THR A 82 2.60 -10.88 16.11
C THR A 82 3.04 -12.31 15.83
N GLY A 83 2.93 -12.78 14.58
CA GLY A 83 3.30 -14.14 14.17
C GLY A 83 2.39 -15.23 14.74
N SER A 84 1.30 -14.86 15.41
CA SER A 84 0.40 -15.82 16.03
C SER A 84 -0.71 -16.17 15.07
N LYS A 85 -0.61 -17.35 14.45
CA LYS A 85 -1.81 -18.08 14.03
C LYS A 85 -2.52 -18.55 15.30
N ASN A 86 -3.78 -18.14 15.48
CA ASN A 86 -4.70 -18.87 16.35
C ASN A 86 -5.15 -20.12 15.61
#